data_AF-A0A7S1MSE4-F1
#
_entry.id   AF-A0A7S1MSE4-F1
#
_cell.length_a   1.000
_cell.length_b   1.000
_cell.length_c   1.000
_cell.angle_alpha   90.00
_cell.angle_beta   90.00
_cell.angle_gamma   90.00
#
_symmetry.space_group_name_H-M   'P 1'
#
loop_
_entity.id
_entity.type
_entity.pdbx_description
1 polymer ?
#
loop_
_entity_poly.entity_id
_entity_poly.type
_entity_poly.pdbx_seq_one_letter_code
_entity_poly.pdbx_strand_id
1 'polypeptide(L)'
;RWMAAAPNCAVVLLDGNRIGADGVEALAQAVRSNYRIRKVSIIDNPPLEGDDAATASCVELQSMLHYNEQPEDIKDLLVAVGSNAIDGIDESRRSMHHLEDAHVRLIVKELLTNTTLKSINLSNNYITCDGFRMILAVLPRHPSIEHVILRNTLITGDQK
;
A
#
# COMPACT_ATOMS: atom_id res chain seq x y z
N ARG A 1 7.82 -16.89 10.20
CA ARG A 1 8.48 -17.66 9.11
C ARG A 1 7.58 -18.70 8.43
N TRP A 2 6.54 -19.27 9.07
CA TRP A 2 5.75 -20.36 8.44
C TRP A 2 4.73 -19.93 7.37
N MET A 3 4.14 -18.72 7.45
CA MET A 3 3.12 -18.27 6.49
C MET A 3 3.65 -17.77 5.14
N ALA A 4 4.92 -17.32 5.06
CA ALA A 4 5.56 -17.01 3.78
C ALA A 4 5.68 -18.24 2.86
N ALA A 5 5.58 -19.46 3.43
CA ALA A 5 5.65 -20.73 2.73
C ALA A 5 4.28 -21.40 2.49
N ALA A 6 3.17 -20.67 2.66
CA ALA A 6 1.81 -21.17 2.42
C ALA A 6 1.23 -20.61 1.11
N PRO A 7 1.71 -21.06 -0.06
CA PRO A 7 1.35 -20.48 -1.34
C PRO A 7 -0.10 -20.71 -1.71
N ASN A 8 -0.86 -21.59 -1.05
CA ASN A 8 -2.27 -21.84 -1.39
C ASN A 8 -3.24 -21.31 -0.33
N CYS A 9 -2.75 -20.70 0.75
CA CYS A 9 -3.61 -20.20 1.82
C CYS A 9 -4.20 -18.85 1.42
N ALA A 10 -5.53 -18.77 1.32
CA ALA A 10 -6.27 -17.54 1.03
C ALA A 10 -6.96 -16.94 2.26
N VAL A 11 -7.25 -17.78 3.27
CA VAL A 11 -8.02 -17.41 4.45
C VAL A 11 -7.32 -17.96 5.71
N VAL A 12 -7.17 -17.11 6.72
CA VAL A 12 -6.64 -17.47 8.03
C VAL A 12 -7.68 -17.08 9.09
N LEU A 13 -8.11 -18.03 9.91
CA LEU A 13 -9.08 -17.82 10.99
C LEU A 13 -8.40 -18.11 12.32
N LEU A 14 -8.31 -17.09 13.17
CA LEU A 14 -7.62 -17.13 14.46
C LEU A 14 -8.51 -16.54 15.57
N ASP A 15 -9.82 -16.65 15.39
CA ASP A 15 -10.80 -16.13 16.34
C ASP A 15 -10.72 -16.87 17.69
N GLY A 16 -11.00 -16.19 18.81
CA GLY A 16 -11.05 -16.81 20.14
C GLY A 16 -9.69 -17.19 20.73
N ASN A 17 -8.61 -16.53 20.30
CA ASN A 17 -7.25 -16.78 20.79
C ASN A 17 -6.77 -15.68 21.76
N ARG A 18 -5.48 -15.68 22.10
CA ARG A 18 -4.83 -14.64 22.92
C ARG A 18 -3.71 -13.94 22.14
N ILE A 19 -3.99 -13.58 20.89
CA ILE A 19 -3.06 -12.83 20.05
C ILE A 19 -2.96 -11.40 20.59
N GLY A 20 -1.75 -10.90 20.81
CA GLY A 20 -1.47 -9.51 21.13
C GLY A 20 -0.84 -8.76 19.94
N ALA A 21 -0.40 -7.52 20.17
CA ALA A 21 0.19 -6.65 19.14
C ALA A 21 1.28 -7.35 18.31
N ASP A 22 2.28 -7.97 18.95
CA ASP A 22 3.37 -8.70 18.28
C ASP A 22 2.87 -9.81 17.34
N GLY A 23 1.78 -10.48 17.72
CA GLY A 23 1.20 -11.55 16.91
C GLY A 23 0.49 -11.01 15.66
N VAL A 24 -0.17 -9.86 15.78
CA VAL A 24 -0.78 -9.15 14.63
C VAL A 24 0.30 -8.56 13.73
N GLU A 25 1.37 -8.01 14.30
CA GLU A 25 2.52 -7.53 13.53
C GLU A 25 3.15 -8.68 12.73
N ALA A 26 3.35 -9.85 13.34
CA ALA A 26 3.85 -11.03 12.64
C ALA A 26 2.90 -11.50 11.53
N LEU A 27 1.58 -11.36 11.71
CA LEU A 27 0.58 -11.60 10.67
C LEU A 27 0.73 -10.60 9.52
N ALA A 28 0.83 -9.30 9.82
CA ALA A 28 1.01 -8.26 8.81
C ALA A 28 2.27 -8.51 7.96
N GLN A 29 3.39 -8.86 8.61
CA GLN A 29 4.65 -9.18 7.94
C GLN A 29 4.56 -10.45 7.07
N ALA A 30 3.79 -11.44 7.49
CA ALA A 30 3.49 -12.61 6.68
C ALA A 30 2.63 -12.28 5.45
N VAL A 31 1.57 -11.48 5.62
CA VAL A 31 0.72 -11.03 4.51
C VAL A 31 1.51 -10.15 3.53
N ARG A 32 2.44 -9.33 4.03
CA ARG A 32 3.34 -8.51 3.20
C ARG A 32 4.12 -9.34 2.19
N SER A 33 4.60 -10.52 2.58
CA SER A 33 5.36 -11.44 1.70
C SER A 33 4.50 -12.50 0.99
N ASN A 34 3.19 -12.54 1.26
CA ASN A 34 2.27 -13.52 0.68
C ASN A 34 1.23 -12.84 -0.21
N TYR A 35 1.13 -13.23 -1.48
CA TYR A 35 0.23 -12.61 -2.46
C TYR A 35 -1.16 -13.25 -2.55
N ARG A 36 -1.50 -14.20 -1.68
CA ARG A 36 -2.73 -15.00 -1.77
C ARG A 36 -3.67 -14.88 -0.57
N ILE A 37 -3.18 -14.56 0.61
CA ILE A 37 -4.03 -14.32 1.78
C ILE A 37 -4.89 -13.07 1.53
N ARG A 38 -6.21 -13.22 1.46
CA ARG A 38 -7.17 -12.11 1.28
C ARG A 38 -8.01 -11.86 2.52
N LYS A 39 -8.06 -12.82 3.44
CA LYS A 39 -8.86 -12.72 4.65
C LYS A 39 -8.11 -13.24 5.86
N VAL A 40 -8.06 -12.43 6.91
CA VAL A 40 -7.59 -12.82 8.24
C VAL A 40 -8.69 -12.44 9.24
N SER A 41 -9.09 -13.39 10.08
CA SER A 41 -10.05 -13.16 11.17
C SER A 41 -9.33 -13.35 12.50
N ILE A 42 -9.42 -12.34 13.38
CA ILE A 42 -8.79 -12.29 14.71
C ILE A 42 -9.80 -11.82 15.77
N ILE A 43 -11.08 -12.12 15.57
CA ILE A 43 -12.17 -11.76 16.48
C ILE A 43 -11.96 -12.44 17.83
N ASP A 44 -12.45 -11.85 18.92
CA ASP A 44 -12.32 -12.40 20.27
C ASP A 44 -10.87 -12.73 20.65
N ASN A 45 -9.97 -11.77 20.45
CA ASN A 45 -8.59 -11.82 20.94
C ASN A 45 -8.40 -10.74 22.01
N PRO A 46 -8.64 -11.04 23.30
CA PRO A 46 -8.71 -10.04 24.36
C PRO A 46 -7.51 -9.09 24.49
N PRO A 47 -6.26 -9.53 24.26
CA PRO A 47 -5.10 -8.62 24.32
C PRO A 47 -5.09 -7.53 23.23
N LEU A 48 -5.98 -7.57 22.24
CA LEU A 48 -6.10 -6.53 21.20
C LEU A 48 -7.04 -5.40 21.60
N GLU A 49 -7.97 -5.64 22.54
CA GLU A 49 -8.98 -4.65 22.92
C GLU A 49 -8.35 -3.54 23.77
N GLY A 50 -8.40 -2.30 23.27
CA GLY A 50 -7.91 -1.12 23.99
C GLY A 50 -6.39 -0.94 24.00
N ASP A 51 -5.66 -1.71 23.21
CA ASP A 51 -4.20 -1.56 23.02
C ASP A 51 -3.91 -0.75 21.74
N ASP A 52 -3.24 0.40 21.88
CA ASP A 52 -2.91 1.30 20.77
C ASP A 52 -1.90 0.66 19.79
N ALA A 53 -0.93 -0.12 20.29
CA ALA A 53 0.04 -0.82 19.46
C ALA A 53 -0.63 -1.96 18.68
N ALA A 54 -1.57 -2.67 19.31
CA ALA A 54 -2.41 -3.65 18.64
C ALA A 54 -3.27 -2.99 17.55
N THR A 55 -3.85 -1.82 17.83
CA THR A 55 -4.65 -1.06 16.86
C THR A 55 -3.83 -0.67 15.64
N ALA A 56 -2.62 -0.15 15.84
CA ALA A 56 -1.70 0.17 14.73
C ALA A 56 -1.35 -1.07 13.89
N SER A 57 -1.05 -2.19 14.56
CA SER A 57 -0.72 -3.46 13.89
C SER A 57 -1.91 -4.02 13.10
N CYS A 58 -3.14 -3.88 13.61
CA CYS A 58 -4.37 -4.25 12.91
C CYS A 58 -4.59 -3.39 11.65
N VAL A 59 -4.29 -2.09 11.72
CA VAL A 59 -4.37 -1.18 10.55
C VAL A 59 -3.33 -1.55 9.49
N GLU A 60 -2.11 -1.90 9.89
CA GLU A 60 -1.07 -2.41 8.98
C GLU A 60 -1.53 -3.71 8.31
N LEU A 61 -2.02 -4.68 9.10
CA LEU A 61 -2.55 -5.95 8.59
C LEU A 61 -3.67 -5.73 7.57
N GLN A 62 -4.64 -4.87 7.88
CA GLN A 62 -5.74 -4.55 6.99
C GLN A 62 -5.25 -3.88 5.69
N SER A 63 -4.23 -3.03 5.78
CA SER A 63 -3.60 -2.41 4.61
C SER A 63 -2.93 -3.45 3.72
N MET A 64 -2.19 -4.40 4.30
CA MET A 64 -1.57 -5.50 3.56
C MET A 64 -2.59 -6.44 2.90
N LEU A 65 -3.71 -6.70 3.57
CA LEU A 65 -4.82 -7.47 2.97
C LEU A 65 -5.44 -6.75 1.78
N HIS A 66 -5.62 -5.43 1.89
CA HIS A 66 -6.10 -4.62 0.78
C HIS A 66 -5.11 -4.58 -0.39
N TYR A 67 -3.80 -4.56 -0.12
CA TYR A 67 -2.78 -4.60 -1.19
C TYR A 67 -2.78 -5.93 -1.92
N ASN A 68 -3.09 -7.01 -1.21
CA ASN A 68 -3.30 -8.31 -1.83
C ASN A 68 -4.48 -8.31 -2.82
N GLU A 69 -5.49 -7.46 -2.66
CA GLU A 69 -6.57 -7.34 -3.66
C GLU A 69 -6.12 -6.70 -4.99
N GLN A 70 -4.95 -6.06 -5.00
CA GLN A 70 -4.37 -5.42 -6.18
C GLN A 70 -3.51 -6.42 -6.99
N PRO A 71 -3.15 -6.10 -8.25
CA PRO A 71 -2.12 -6.83 -8.98
C PRO A 71 -0.82 -6.92 -8.19
N GLU A 72 -0.08 -8.03 -8.36
CA GLU A 72 1.11 -8.34 -7.53
C GLU A 72 2.18 -7.25 -7.61
N ASP A 73 2.37 -6.68 -8.80
CA ASP A 73 3.31 -5.59 -9.04
C ASP A 73 2.90 -4.26 -8.40
N ILE A 74 1.60 -3.99 -8.22
CA ILE A 74 1.10 -2.85 -7.43
C ILE A 74 1.41 -3.06 -5.96
N LYS A 75 1.18 -4.26 -5.43
CA LYS A 75 1.54 -4.56 -4.05
C LYS A 75 3.03 -4.35 -3.82
N ASP A 76 3.88 -4.84 -4.72
CA ASP A 76 5.34 -4.67 -4.62
C ASP A 76 5.74 -3.20 -4.59
N LEU A 77 5.14 -2.39 -5.47
CA LEU A 77 5.33 -0.94 -5.48
C LEU A 77 4.96 -0.30 -4.13
N LEU A 78 3.76 -0.58 -3.62
CA LEU A 78 3.27 0.00 -2.36
C LEU A 78 4.13 -0.41 -1.17
N VAL A 79 4.53 -1.69 -1.12
CA VAL A 79 5.46 -2.23 -0.13
C VAL A 79 6.81 -1.52 -0.20
N ALA A 80 7.35 -1.29 -1.40
CA ALA A 80 8.62 -0.60 -1.58
C ALA A 80 8.54 0.87 -1.11
N VAL A 81 7.51 1.60 -1.53
CA VAL A 81 7.27 3.00 -1.10
C VAL A 81 7.11 3.08 0.42
N GLY A 82 6.24 2.27 1.03
CA GLY A 82 5.98 2.31 2.47
C GLY A 82 7.20 1.93 3.33
N SER A 83 8.07 1.06 2.80
CA SER A 83 9.29 0.64 3.51
C SER A 83 10.39 1.69 3.57
N ASN A 84 10.21 2.84 2.91
CA ASN A 84 11.25 3.87 2.78
C ASN A 84 12.57 3.34 2.17
N ALA A 85 12.51 2.24 1.41
CA ALA A 85 13.70 1.58 0.86
C ALA A 85 14.12 2.09 -0.51
N ILE A 86 13.30 2.93 -1.15
CA ILE A 86 13.50 3.43 -2.51
C ILE A 86 13.47 4.96 -2.54
N ASP A 87 14.20 5.55 -3.48
CA ASP A 87 14.27 7.00 -3.71
C ASP A 87 13.55 7.43 -5.00
N GLY A 88 13.04 6.49 -5.80
CA GLY A 88 12.28 6.80 -6.99
C GLY A 88 11.36 5.67 -7.45
N ILE A 89 10.26 6.04 -8.10
CA ILE A 89 9.36 5.11 -8.81
C ILE A 89 9.29 5.49 -10.29
N ASP A 90 9.40 4.50 -11.18
CA ASP A 90 9.21 4.67 -12.62
C ASP A 90 8.27 3.61 -13.18
N GLU A 91 6.99 3.98 -13.23
CA GLU A 91 5.90 3.15 -13.74
C GLU A 91 5.53 3.54 -15.18
N SER A 92 6.42 4.22 -15.90
CA SER A 92 6.14 4.73 -17.25
C SER A 92 6.14 3.69 -18.36
N ARG A 93 6.65 2.49 -18.06
CA ARG A 93 6.82 1.37 -19.01
C ARG A 93 6.01 0.13 -18.64
N ARG A 94 5.08 0.22 -17.68
CA ARG A 94 4.27 -0.93 -17.27
C ARG A 94 3.56 -1.54 -18.48
N SER A 95 3.77 -2.83 -18.69
CA SER A 95 3.37 -3.55 -19.91
C SER A 95 2.03 -4.28 -19.78
N MET A 96 1.51 -4.49 -18.57
CA MET A 96 0.32 -5.30 -18.34
C MET A 96 -0.86 -4.55 -17.68
N HIS A 97 -0.59 -3.58 -16.81
CA HIS A 97 -1.64 -2.82 -16.11
C HIS A 97 -1.27 -1.34 -16.03
N HIS A 98 -2.14 -0.49 -16.58
CA HIS A 98 -2.05 0.96 -16.39
C HIS A 98 -2.48 1.33 -14.97
N LEU A 99 -1.78 2.29 -14.37
CA LEU A 99 -2.20 2.91 -13.12
C LEU A 99 -3.38 3.83 -13.37
N GLU A 100 -4.21 3.97 -12.35
CA GLU A 100 -5.44 4.76 -12.33
C GLU A 100 -5.48 5.52 -11.00
N ASP A 101 -6.44 6.42 -10.83
CA ASP A 101 -6.56 7.24 -9.61
C ASP A 101 -6.70 6.42 -8.33
N ALA A 102 -7.32 5.23 -8.41
CA ALA A 102 -7.39 4.30 -7.29
C ALA A 102 -5.99 3.86 -6.81
N HIS A 103 -5.08 3.56 -7.74
CA HIS A 103 -3.70 3.21 -7.45
C HIS A 103 -2.92 4.43 -6.90
N VAL A 104 -3.15 5.62 -7.45
CA VAL A 104 -2.56 6.86 -6.93
C VAL A 104 -2.95 7.11 -5.48
N ARG A 105 -4.21 6.86 -5.11
CA ARG A 105 -4.68 6.97 -3.72
C ARG A 105 -3.88 6.09 -2.77
N LEU A 106 -3.57 4.86 -3.18
CA LEU A 106 -2.75 3.93 -2.39
C LEU A 106 -1.31 4.42 -2.26
N ILE A 107 -0.70 4.88 -3.37
CA ILE A 107 0.64 5.46 -3.35
C ILE A 107 0.68 6.67 -2.42
N VAL A 108 -0.27 7.60 -2.53
CA VAL A 108 -0.35 8.80 -1.67
C VAL A 108 -0.48 8.43 -0.20
N LYS A 109 -1.21 7.37 0.14
CA LYS A 109 -1.29 6.87 1.53
C LYS A 109 0.09 6.50 2.07
N GLU A 110 0.92 5.81 1.28
CA GLU A 110 2.29 5.47 1.65
C GLU A 110 3.21 6.70 1.68
N LEU A 111 2.97 7.69 0.82
CA LEU A 111 3.73 8.95 0.83
C LEU A 111 3.52 9.79 2.10
N LEU A 112 2.45 9.57 2.87
CA LEU A 112 2.23 10.30 4.12
C LEU A 112 3.24 9.92 5.22
N THR A 113 3.81 8.72 5.15
CA THR A 113 4.83 8.21 6.08
C THR A 113 6.19 7.99 5.42
N ASN A 114 6.25 8.02 4.09
CA ASN A 114 7.50 8.02 3.36
C ASN A 114 8.27 9.35 3.57
N THR A 115 9.60 9.22 3.65
CA THR A 115 10.53 10.32 3.86
C THR A 115 11.73 10.27 2.90
N THR A 116 11.81 9.25 2.06
CA THR A 116 13.00 8.91 1.25
C THR A 116 12.80 9.13 -0.24
N LEU A 117 11.56 9.08 -0.72
CA LEU A 117 11.23 9.14 -2.13
C LEU A 117 11.46 10.54 -2.70
N LYS A 118 12.25 10.62 -3.77
CA LYS A 118 12.62 11.86 -4.46
C LYS A 118 11.93 12.04 -5.79
N SER A 119 11.64 10.94 -6.50
CA SER A 119 11.09 11.00 -7.85
C SER A 119 9.88 10.09 -8.03
N ILE A 120 8.83 10.64 -8.66
CA ILE A 120 7.63 9.92 -9.05
C ILE A 120 7.45 10.07 -10.56
N ASN A 121 7.60 9.00 -11.32
CA ASN A 121 7.25 8.96 -12.74
C ASN A 121 6.10 7.97 -12.98
N LEU A 122 4.90 8.52 -13.22
CA LEU A 122 3.70 7.75 -13.55
C LEU A 122 3.21 8.06 -14.98
N SER A 123 4.12 8.45 -15.87
CA SER A 123 3.78 8.76 -17.26
C SER A 123 3.11 7.58 -17.98
N ASN A 124 2.33 7.82 -19.04
CA ASN A 124 1.66 6.77 -19.82
C ASN A 124 0.68 5.89 -19.01
N ASN A 125 0.02 6.48 -18.01
CA ASN A 125 -1.01 5.81 -17.19
C ASN A 125 -2.34 6.56 -17.25
N TYR A 126 -3.42 5.94 -16.81
CA TYR A 126 -4.79 6.49 -16.83
C TYR A 126 -5.10 7.34 -15.59
N ILE A 127 -4.19 8.24 -15.25
CA ILE A 127 -4.34 9.16 -14.12
C ILE A 127 -5.11 10.39 -14.59
N THR A 128 -6.21 10.72 -13.92
CA THR A 128 -7.05 11.88 -14.25
C THR A 128 -6.67 13.10 -13.40
N CYS A 129 -7.42 14.19 -13.52
CA CYS A 129 -7.30 15.35 -12.65
C CYS A 129 -7.46 15.02 -11.16
N ASP A 130 -8.22 13.97 -10.81
CA ASP A 130 -8.42 13.60 -9.41
C ASP A 130 -7.18 12.94 -8.81
N GLY A 131 -6.57 11.98 -9.52
CA GLY A 131 -5.29 11.41 -9.11
C GLY A 131 -4.19 12.47 -9.05
N PHE A 132 -4.16 13.40 -10.01
CA PHE A 132 -3.24 14.53 -9.96
C PHE A 132 -3.43 15.41 -8.71
N ARG A 133 -4.66 15.75 -8.35
CA ARG A 133 -4.98 16.51 -7.12
C ARG A 133 -4.52 15.78 -5.86
N MET A 134 -4.65 14.45 -5.82
CA MET A 134 -4.16 13.65 -4.68
C MET A 134 -2.64 13.77 -4.52
N ILE A 135 -1.89 13.71 -5.62
CA ILE A 135 -0.43 13.90 -5.60
C ILE A 135 -0.11 15.31 -5.09
N LEU A 136 -0.74 16.34 -5.66
CA LEU A 136 -0.51 17.73 -5.24
C LEU A 136 -0.81 17.97 -3.75
N ALA A 137 -1.77 17.25 -3.17
CA ALA A 137 -2.12 17.40 -1.77
C ALA A 137 -1.00 16.94 -0.80
N VAL A 138 -0.14 16.01 -1.22
CA VAL A 138 0.95 15.49 -0.36
C VAL A 138 2.27 16.24 -0.54
N LEU A 139 2.54 16.80 -1.73
CA LEU A 139 3.82 17.46 -2.05
C LEU A 139 4.26 18.54 -1.04
N PRO A 140 3.39 19.45 -0.55
CA PRO A 140 3.82 20.52 0.37
C PRO A 140 4.33 20.01 1.72
N ARG A 141 4.04 18.75 2.06
CA ARG A 141 4.37 18.13 3.35
C ARG A 141 5.42 17.04 3.23
N HIS A 142 5.68 16.55 2.03
CA HIS A 142 6.66 15.49 1.81
C HIS A 142 8.08 16.07 1.89
N PRO A 143 8.99 15.47 2.68
CA PRO A 143 10.29 16.09 2.97
C PRO A 143 11.31 16.02 1.83
N SER A 144 11.12 15.14 0.85
CA SER A 144 12.18 14.78 -0.12
C SER A 144 11.76 14.70 -1.59
N ILE A 145 10.48 14.86 -1.95
CA ILE A 145 10.07 14.77 -3.37
C ILE A 145 10.59 16.00 -4.12
N GLU A 146 11.38 15.75 -5.15
CA GLU A 146 11.99 16.76 -6.03
C GLU A 146 11.37 16.74 -7.43
N HIS A 147 10.87 15.58 -7.88
CA HIS A 147 10.41 15.38 -9.26
C HIS A 147 9.09 14.60 -9.31
N VAL A 148 8.10 15.17 -10.01
CA VAL A 148 6.84 14.49 -10.36
C VAL A 148 6.65 14.58 -11.87
N ILE A 149 6.54 13.42 -12.52
CA ILE A 149 6.44 13.29 -13.97
C ILE A 149 5.16 12.52 -14.31
N LEU A 150 4.22 13.22 -14.93
CA LEU A 150 2.88 12.72 -15.31
C LEU A 150 2.62 12.94 -16.80
N ARG A 151 3.60 12.64 -17.67
CA ARG A 151 3.45 12.84 -19.12
C ARG A 151 2.48 11.82 -19.69
N ASN A 152 1.73 12.20 -20.73
CA ASN A 152 0.78 11.31 -21.41
C ASN A 152 -0.19 10.61 -20.44
N THR A 153 -0.75 11.38 -19.50
CA THR A 153 -1.84 10.94 -18.62
C THR A 153 -3.17 11.55 -19.10
N LEU A 154 -4.24 11.35 -18.34
CA LEU A 154 -5.59 11.86 -18.63
C LEU A 154 -5.89 13.16 -17.84
N ILE A 155 -4.86 13.92 -17.47
CA ILE A 155 -5.03 15.24 -16.86
C ILE A 155 -5.49 16.20 -17.95
N THR A 156 -6.79 16.43 -18.03
CA THR A 156 -7.37 17.41 -18.94
C THR A 156 -7.22 18.81 -18.35
N GLY A 157 -6.72 19.77 -19.13
CA GLY A 157 -6.99 21.17 -18.82
C GLY A 157 -8.50 21.39 -18.92
N ASP A 158 -9.12 21.99 -17.89
CA ASP A 158 -10.56 22.23 -17.80
C ASP A 158 -11.14 22.57 -19.18
N GLN A 159 -11.93 21.66 -19.74
CA GLN A 159 -12.80 21.97 -20.87
C GLN A 159 -14.08 22.55 -20.26
N LYS A 160 -14.00 23.87 -20.03
CA LYS A 160 -15.03 24.82 -19.56
C LYS A 160 -15.31 24.91 -18.06
#